data_AF-A0A4Y8Q7S9-F1
#
_entry.id   AF-A0A4Y8Q7S9-F1
#
_cell.length_a   1.000
_cell.length_b   1.000
_cell.length_c   1.000
_cell.angle_alpha   90.00
_cell.angle_beta   90.00
_cell.angle_gamma   90.00
#
_symmetry.space_group_name_H-M   'P 1'
#
loop_
_entity.id
_entity.type
_entity.pdbx_description
1 polymer ?
#
loop_
_entity_poly.entity_id
_entity_poly.type
_entity_poly.pdbx_seq_one_letter_code
_entity_poly.pdbx_strand_id
1 'polypeptide(L)'
;MPVTINTLVLAKNDMYIYIHRDVYEQAVVLADRYPEFHTLRTEVGGSPLNEETAKWFYEQAPKPLHILAPYLCLVEGPVEPEFEVVCGVLHVITAMIHVRNFVVKPPEIRRSVSFSLSIREEYELAWDRFFATAIPYKERYGLLPQQPRSMQEPGDTHVEQHDAQALPATWSSVAELSGPTDWPPSSARAQETTGRLPVVSAESLAEAERTATRNLLK
;
A
#
# COMPACT_ATOMS: atom_id res chain seq x y z
N MET A 1 3.09 -8.71 27.56
CA MET A 1 2.23 -7.52 27.33
C MET A 1 1.30 -7.85 26.18
N PRO A 2 0.01 -7.46 26.22
CA PRO A 2 -0.86 -7.64 25.06
C PRO A 2 -0.32 -6.74 23.94
N VAL A 3 0.08 -7.34 22.84
CA VAL A 3 0.48 -6.61 21.64
C VAL A 3 -0.82 -6.14 21.02
N THR A 4 -1.15 -4.85 21.17
CA THR A 4 -2.28 -4.25 20.45
C THR A 4 -2.09 -4.55 18.97
N ILE A 5 -3.00 -5.34 18.39
CA ILE A 5 -2.98 -5.69 16.97
C ILE A 5 -3.18 -4.39 16.18
N ASN A 6 -2.08 -3.86 15.63
CA ASN A 6 -2.06 -2.59 14.91
C ASN A 6 -2.49 -2.79 13.44
N THR A 7 -3.69 -3.34 13.27
CA THR A 7 -4.25 -3.71 11.97
C THR A 7 -5.51 -2.91 11.70
N LEU A 8 -5.63 -2.41 10.47
CA LEU A 8 -6.80 -1.72 9.94
C LEU A 8 -7.60 -2.69 9.07
N VAL A 9 -8.92 -2.47 9.02
CA VAL A 9 -9.82 -3.20 8.13
C VAL A 9 -10.34 -2.24 7.06
N LEU A 10 -10.10 -2.57 5.80
CA LEU A 10 -10.66 -1.86 4.65
C LEU A 10 -11.81 -2.70 4.08
N ALA A 11 -12.95 -2.06 3.81
CA ALA A 11 -14.10 -2.71 3.21
C ALA A 11 -14.36 -2.16 1.80
N LYS A 12 -14.50 -3.05 0.81
CA LYS A 12 -14.87 -2.69 -0.58
C LYS A 12 -15.58 -3.88 -1.23
N ASN A 13 -16.77 -3.67 -1.81
CA ASN A 13 -17.52 -4.69 -2.57
C ASN A 13 -17.62 -6.04 -1.83
N ASP A 14 -18.10 -6.02 -0.58
CA ASP A 14 -18.23 -7.20 0.31
C ASP A 14 -16.91 -7.91 0.68
N MET A 15 -15.77 -7.36 0.29
CA MET A 15 -14.45 -7.84 0.71
C MET A 15 -13.95 -7.05 1.92
N TYR A 16 -13.30 -7.77 2.84
CA TYR A 16 -12.62 -7.20 4.00
C TYR A 16 -11.12 -7.47 3.89
N ILE A 17 -10.33 -6.41 3.82
CA ILE A 17 -8.87 -6.49 3.72
C ILE A 17 -8.27 -6.06 5.05
N TYR A 18 -7.49 -6.95 5.66
CA TYR A 18 -6.76 -6.71 6.90
C TYR A 18 -5.34 -6.27 6.56
N ILE A 19 -4.94 -5.08 7.00
CA ILE A 19 -3.63 -4.51 6.70
C ILE A 19 -3.00 -3.91 7.95
N HIS A 20 -1.71 -4.15 8.16
CA HIS A 20 -0.99 -3.48 9.25
C HIS A 20 -0.94 -1.97 9.01
N ARG A 21 -1.17 -1.18 10.06
CA ARG A 21 -1.23 0.29 9.97
C ARG A 21 0.02 0.87 9.30
N ASP A 22 1.20 0.38 9.66
CA ASP A 22 2.46 0.88 9.08
C ASP A 22 2.55 0.63 7.56
N VAL A 23 1.97 -0.46 7.07
CA VAL A 23 1.92 -0.75 5.62
C VAL A 23 0.92 0.20 4.94
N TYR A 24 -0.23 0.43 5.59
CA TYR A 24 -1.21 1.40 5.10
C TYR A 24 -0.62 2.82 5.01
N GLU A 25 0.09 3.28 6.04
CA GLU A 25 0.75 4.59 6.06
C GLU A 25 1.80 4.71 4.95
N GLN A 26 2.60 3.65 4.71
CA GLN A 26 3.52 3.61 3.58
C GLN A 26 2.79 3.69 2.24
N ALA A 27 1.67 2.99 2.08
CA ALA A 27 0.85 3.04 0.87
C ALA A 27 0.27 4.44 0.64
N VAL A 28 -0.22 5.13 1.68
CA VAL A 28 -0.68 6.53 1.56
C VAL A 28 0.43 7.42 1.00
N VAL A 29 1.62 7.36 1.58
CA VAL A 29 2.76 8.19 1.16
C VAL A 29 3.22 7.85 -0.27
N LEU A 30 3.20 6.57 -0.64
CA LEU A 30 3.53 6.14 -1.99
C LEU A 30 2.49 6.60 -3.01
N ALA A 31 1.20 6.49 -2.68
CA ALA A 31 0.11 6.90 -3.57
C ALA A 31 0.10 8.41 -3.84
N ASP A 32 0.51 9.22 -2.87
CA ASP A 32 0.68 10.66 -3.04
C ASP A 32 1.87 11.01 -3.97
N ARG A 33 2.99 10.29 -3.81
CA ARG A 33 4.22 10.54 -4.60
C ARG A 33 4.19 9.97 -6.01
N TYR A 34 3.51 8.85 -6.20
CA TYR A 34 3.46 8.10 -7.43
C TYR A 34 1.99 7.91 -7.84
N PRO A 35 1.38 8.91 -8.50
CA PRO A 35 -0.02 8.86 -8.85
C PRO A 35 -0.35 7.80 -9.91
N GLU A 36 0.65 7.39 -10.70
CA GLU A 36 0.49 6.45 -11.80
C GLU A 36 1.23 5.13 -11.55
N PHE A 37 0.60 4.03 -11.94
CA PHE A 37 1.17 2.67 -11.85
C PHE A 37 2.54 2.59 -12.53
N HIS A 38 2.66 3.11 -13.76
CA HIS A 38 3.87 2.98 -14.57
C HIS A 38 5.07 3.69 -13.94
N THR A 39 4.87 4.87 -13.35
CA THR A 39 5.94 5.61 -12.67
C THR A 39 6.53 4.78 -11.53
N LEU A 40 5.67 4.24 -10.65
CA LEU A 40 6.15 3.41 -9.55
C LEU A 40 6.73 2.07 -10.04
N ARG A 41 6.16 1.48 -11.09
CA ARG A 41 6.66 0.23 -11.69
C ARG A 41 8.10 0.37 -12.20
N THR A 42 8.43 1.51 -12.81
CA THR A 42 9.80 1.80 -13.25
C THR A 42 10.75 1.91 -12.07
N GLU A 43 10.32 2.52 -10.96
CA GLU A 43 11.13 2.61 -9.75
C GLU A 43 11.30 1.26 -9.04
N VAL A 44 10.25 0.47 -8.91
CA VAL A 44 10.33 -0.84 -8.25
C VAL A 44 11.25 -1.79 -9.02
N GLY A 45 11.21 -1.77 -10.36
CA GLY A 45 11.97 -2.72 -11.18
C GLY A 45 11.40 -4.14 -11.13
N GLY A 46 12.23 -5.15 -11.31
CA GLY A 46 11.80 -6.55 -11.36
C GLY A 46 11.28 -7.01 -12.73
N SER A 47 10.79 -8.25 -12.77
CA SER A 47 10.37 -8.96 -13.99
C SER A 47 9.02 -8.47 -14.53
N PRO A 48 8.80 -8.43 -15.85
CA PRO A 48 7.48 -8.14 -16.43
C PRO A 48 6.48 -9.30 -16.27
N LEU A 49 6.90 -10.46 -15.78
CA LEU A 49 6.09 -11.68 -15.69
C LEU A 49 4.71 -11.46 -15.03
N ASN A 50 4.66 -10.68 -13.96
CA ASN A 50 3.43 -10.44 -13.18
C ASN A 50 2.82 -9.05 -13.44
N GLU A 51 3.19 -8.38 -14.54
CA GLU A 51 2.71 -7.02 -14.80
C GLU A 51 1.20 -6.96 -15.04
N GLU A 52 0.61 -7.95 -15.70
CA GLU A 52 -0.84 -8.02 -15.93
C GLU A 52 -1.61 -8.22 -14.62
N THR A 53 -1.16 -9.16 -13.78
CA THR A 53 -1.70 -9.37 -12.42
C THR A 53 -1.58 -8.11 -11.57
N ALA A 54 -0.46 -7.40 -11.67
CA ALA A 54 -0.26 -6.14 -10.97
C ALA A 54 -1.21 -5.04 -11.45
N LYS A 55 -1.42 -4.88 -12.75
CA LYS A 55 -2.39 -3.92 -13.29
C LYS A 55 -3.81 -4.25 -12.86
N TRP A 56 -4.19 -5.53 -12.94
CA TRP A 56 -5.49 -6.00 -12.46
C TRP A 56 -5.70 -5.64 -10.98
N PHE A 57 -4.74 -5.95 -10.11
CA PHE A 57 -4.86 -5.60 -8.69
C PHE A 57 -4.90 -4.09 -8.46
N TYR A 58 -4.11 -3.31 -9.21
CA TYR A 58 -4.10 -1.86 -9.11
C TYR A 58 -5.49 -1.24 -9.41
N GLU A 59 -6.22 -1.80 -10.37
CA GLU A 59 -7.57 -1.34 -10.71
C GLU A 59 -8.63 -1.80 -9.70
N GLN A 60 -8.50 -3.02 -9.19
CA GLN A 60 -9.52 -3.64 -8.34
C GLN A 60 -9.37 -3.30 -6.86
N ALA A 61 -8.16 -3.08 -6.35
CA ALA A 61 -7.91 -2.85 -4.93
C ALA A 61 -8.47 -1.48 -4.45
N PRO A 62 -8.79 -1.33 -3.15
CA PRO A 62 -9.13 -0.03 -2.58
C PRO A 62 -7.93 0.93 -2.60
N LYS A 63 -8.19 2.25 -2.67
CA LYS A 63 -7.15 3.25 -2.41
C LYS A 63 -6.87 3.34 -0.90
N PRO A 64 -5.62 3.51 -0.46
CA PRO A 64 -4.38 3.63 -1.24
C PRO A 64 -3.71 2.28 -1.58
N LEU A 65 -4.29 1.15 -1.16
CA LEU A 65 -3.66 -0.16 -1.23
C LEU A 65 -3.20 -0.57 -2.63
N HIS A 66 -3.95 -0.18 -3.66
CA HIS A 66 -3.59 -0.45 -5.05
C HIS A 66 -2.15 -0.09 -5.41
N ILE A 67 -1.54 0.90 -4.74
CA ILE A 67 -0.20 1.37 -5.07
C ILE A 67 0.89 0.33 -4.77
N LEU A 68 0.56 -0.69 -3.99
CA LEU A 68 1.47 -1.80 -3.73
C LEU A 68 1.57 -2.79 -4.89
N ALA A 69 0.67 -2.72 -5.88
CA ALA A 69 0.62 -3.67 -6.98
C ALA A 69 1.94 -3.83 -7.76
N PRO A 70 2.72 -2.76 -8.07
CA PRO A 70 3.97 -2.90 -8.81
C PRO A 70 5.01 -3.80 -8.13
N TYR A 71 4.92 -4.01 -6.82
CA TYR A 71 5.82 -4.88 -6.07
C TYR A 71 5.63 -6.37 -6.39
N LEU A 72 4.50 -6.77 -6.98
CA LEU A 72 4.29 -8.14 -7.47
C LEU A 72 5.28 -8.52 -8.58
N CYS A 73 5.86 -7.54 -9.26
CA CYS A 73 6.90 -7.75 -10.27
C CYS A 73 8.26 -8.18 -9.67
N LEU A 74 8.41 -8.16 -8.35
CA LEU A 74 9.60 -8.68 -7.66
C LEU A 74 9.55 -10.21 -7.46
N VAL A 75 8.42 -10.86 -7.73
CA VAL A 75 8.25 -12.30 -7.55
C VAL A 75 8.79 -13.08 -8.76
N GLU A 76 9.60 -14.08 -8.49
CA GLU A 76 10.10 -15.08 -9.43
C GLU A 76 9.07 -16.19 -9.59
N GLY A 77 8.14 -15.98 -10.53
CA GLY A 77 7.11 -16.95 -10.86
C GLY A 77 5.76 -16.30 -11.13
N PRO A 78 4.85 -16.99 -11.83
CA PRO A 78 3.54 -16.45 -12.14
C PRO A 78 2.71 -16.33 -10.86
N VAL A 79 2.08 -15.18 -10.67
CA VAL A 79 1.12 -14.92 -9.59
C VAL A 79 -0.28 -14.89 -10.19
N GLU A 80 -1.15 -15.75 -9.66
CA GLU A 80 -2.55 -15.83 -10.08
C GLU A 80 -3.30 -14.52 -9.71
N PRO A 81 -4.17 -14.00 -10.59
CA PRO A 81 -4.95 -12.78 -10.36
C PRO A 81 -6.15 -13.04 -9.43
N GLU A 82 -5.87 -13.61 -8.27
CA GLU A 82 -6.81 -13.83 -7.19
C GLU A 82 -6.47 -12.91 -6.02
N PHE A 83 -7.49 -12.27 -5.43
CA PHE A 83 -7.28 -11.29 -4.36
C PHE A 83 -6.54 -11.90 -3.18
N GLU A 84 -6.89 -13.13 -2.82
CA GLU A 84 -6.28 -13.88 -1.73
C GLU A 84 -4.78 -14.05 -1.96
N VAL A 85 -4.40 -14.63 -3.10
CA VAL A 85 -3.01 -14.88 -3.50
C VAL A 85 -2.23 -13.57 -3.56
N VAL A 86 -2.76 -12.55 -4.22
CA VAL A 86 -2.07 -11.26 -4.37
C VAL A 86 -1.87 -10.57 -3.03
N CYS A 87 -2.87 -10.58 -2.15
CA CYS A 87 -2.73 -10.00 -0.81
C CYS A 87 -1.73 -10.77 0.05
N GLY A 88 -1.72 -12.11 -0.05
CA GLY A 88 -0.74 -12.95 0.64
C GLY A 88 0.70 -12.66 0.19
N VAL A 89 0.92 -12.55 -1.12
CA VAL A 89 2.22 -12.17 -1.70
C VAL A 89 2.65 -10.78 -1.22
N LEU A 90 1.76 -9.78 -1.32
CA LEU A 90 2.07 -8.42 -0.86
C LEU A 90 2.32 -8.36 0.65
N HIS A 91 1.65 -9.20 1.45
CA HIS A 91 1.90 -9.32 2.87
C HIS A 91 3.35 -9.74 3.15
N VAL A 92 3.84 -10.79 2.48
CA VAL A 92 5.23 -11.25 2.65
C VAL A 92 6.23 -10.20 2.18
N ILE A 93 5.98 -9.59 1.01
CA ILE A 93 6.85 -8.53 0.48
C ILE A 93 6.95 -7.37 1.48
N THR A 94 5.81 -6.87 1.95
CA THR A 94 5.78 -5.72 2.88
C THR A 94 6.30 -6.05 4.28
N ALA A 95 6.33 -7.33 4.67
CA ALA A 95 7.01 -7.79 5.88
C ALA A 95 8.54 -7.80 5.73
N MET A 96 9.04 -8.07 4.52
CA MET A 96 10.48 -8.19 4.24
C MET A 96 11.14 -6.88 3.82
N ILE A 97 10.39 -5.98 3.16
CA ILE A 97 10.91 -4.71 2.67
C ILE A 97 10.07 -3.52 3.14
N HIS A 98 10.75 -2.45 3.52
CA HIS A 98 10.13 -1.15 3.74
C HIS A 98 9.87 -0.48 2.39
N VAL A 99 8.69 -0.72 1.80
CA VAL A 99 8.33 -0.34 0.42
C VAL A 99 8.60 1.13 0.08
N ARG A 100 8.33 2.06 1.01
CA ARG A 100 8.64 3.48 0.82
C ARG A 100 10.14 3.78 0.67
N ASN A 101 10.98 3.11 1.45
CA ASN A 101 12.42 3.34 1.43
C ASN A 101 13.10 2.56 0.30
N PHE A 102 12.47 1.46 -0.13
CA PHE A 102 12.96 0.62 -1.22
C PHE A 102 13.10 1.40 -2.53
N VAL A 103 12.09 2.21 -2.89
CA VAL A 103 12.12 2.98 -4.15
C VAL A 103 13.21 4.05 -4.19
N VAL A 104 13.74 4.48 -3.03
CA VAL A 104 14.83 5.47 -2.96
C VAL A 104 16.21 4.80 -3.06
N LYS A 105 16.28 3.46 -2.97
CA LYS A 105 17.55 2.74 -3.09
C LYS A 105 18.08 2.80 -4.53
N PRO A 106 19.42 2.78 -4.72
CA PRO A 106 20.03 2.67 -6.03
C PRO A 106 19.46 1.49 -6.84
N PRO A 107 19.31 1.65 -8.17
CA PRO A 107 18.68 0.65 -9.03
C PRO A 107 19.39 -0.70 -8.99
N GLU A 108 20.69 -0.75 -8.72
CA GLU A 108 21.48 -1.96 -8.56
C GLU A 108 20.97 -2.81 -7.38
N ILE A 109 20.65 -2.16 -6.25
CA ILE A 109 20.13 -2.83 -5.05
C ILE A 109 18.70 -3.31 -5.28
N ARG A 110 17.88 -2.51 -5.98
CA ARG A 110 16.48 -2.87 -6.25
C ARG A 110 16.39 -4.11 -7.13
N ARG A 111 17.28 -4.24 -8.13
CA ARG A 111 17.34 -5.40 -9.03
C ARG A 111 17.81 -6.68 -8.36
N SER A 112 18.56 -6.60 -7.25
CA SER A 112 19.00 -7.79 -6.53
C SER A 112 17.93 -8.37 -5.60
N VAL A 113 16.82 -7.68 -5.39
CA VAL A 113 15.73 -8.17 -4.55
C VAL A 113 14.73 -8.92 -5.42
N SER A 114 14.56 -10.19 -5.12
CA SER A 114 13.56 -11.04 -5.73
C SER A 114 12.98 -12.01 -4.70
N PHE A 115 11.74 -12.43 -4.91
CA PHE A 115 11.01 -13.33 -4.03
C PHE A 115 10.73 -14.63 -4.77
N SER A 116 11.09 -15.77 -4.19
CA SER A 116 10.87 -17.07 -4.83
C SER A 116 9.40 -17.51 -4.70
N LEU A 117 9.09 -18.65 -5.34
CA LEU A 117 7.79 -19.32 -5.23
C LEU A 117 7.43 -19.78 -3.80
N SER A 118 8.39 -19.83 -2.85
CA SER A 118 8.10 -20.17 -1.45
C SER A 118 7.25 -19.11 -0.75
N ILE A 119 7.06 -17.94 -1.38
CA ILE A 119 6.20 -16.88 -0.87
C ILE A 119 4.78 -17.36 -0.56
N ARG A 120 4.30 -18.39 -1.28
CA ARG A 120 2.99 -19.00 -1.02
C ARG A 120 2.91 -19.65 0.35
N GLU A 121 3.88 -20.52 0.64
CA GLU A 121 3.96 -21.24 1.92
C GLU A 121 4.11 -20.25 3.09
N GLU A 122 4.85 -19.15 2.87
CA GLU A 122 5.07 -18.12 3.88
C GLU A 122 3.78 -17.37 4.26
N TYR A 123 2.98 -16.94 3.28
CA TYR A 123 1.73 -16.22 3.59
C TYR A 123 0.65 -17.15 4.15
N GLU A 124 0.53 -18.38 3.65
CA GLU A 124 -0.42 -19.37 4.16
C GLU A 124 -0.16 -19.64 5.65
N LEU A 125 1.12 -19.87 6.01
CA LEU A 125 1.52 -20.07 7.41
C LEU A 125 1.25 -18.84 8.29
N ALA A 126 1.48 -17.64 7.77
CA ALA A 126 1.22 -16.40 8.49
C ALA A 126 -0.28 -16.23 8.78
N TRP A 127 -1.13 -16.59 7.83
CA TRP A 127 -2.58 -16.51 7.96
C TRP A 127 -3.14 -17.58 8.88
N ASP A 128 -2.65 -18.82 8.79
CA ASP A 128 -3.04 -19.88 9.73
C ASP A 128 -2.78 -19.47 11.18
N ARG A 129 -1.61 -18.86 11.44
CA ARG A 129 -1.28 -18.29 12.76
C ARG A 129 -2.21 -17.15 13.15
N PHE A 130 -2.56 -16.28 12.21
CA PHE A 130 -3.51 -15.20 12.46
C PHE A 130 -4.89 -15.75 12.84
N PHE A 131 -5.44 -16.68 12.06
CA PHE A 131 -6.76 -17.25 12.34
C PHE A 131 -6.79 -18.10 13.61
N ALA A 132 -5.71 -18.82 13.93
CA ALA A 132 -5.59 -19.57 15.18
C ALA A 132 -5.56 -18.67 16.43
N THR A 133 -5.13 -17.42 16.30
CA THR A 133 -4.99 -16.48 17.43
C THR A 133 -6.07 -15.40 17.44
N ALA A 134 -6.79 -15.21 16.34
CA ALA A 134 -7.87 -14.25 16.23
C ALA A 134 -9.08 -14.70 17.05
N ILE A 135 -9.57 -13.81 17.93
CA ILE A 135 -10.84 -14.04 18.64
C ILE A 135 -11.98 -13.86 17.63
N PRO A 136 -12.82 -14.89 17.38
CA PRO A 136 -13.97 -14.75 16.50
C PRO A 136 -14.86 -13.59 16.93
N TYR A 137 -15.33 -12.79 15.98
CA TYR A 137 -16.09 -11.56 16.27
C TYR A 137 -17.33 -11.82 17.15
N LYS A 138 -17.98 -12.97 16.96
CA LYS A 138 -19.15 -13.40 17.76
C LYS A 138 -18.81 -13.63 19.24
N GLU A 139 -17.59 -14.03 19.53
CA GLU A 139 -17.12 -14.37 20.88
C GLU A 139 -16.55 -13.13 21.61
N ARG A 140 -16.22 -12.08 20.87
CA ARG A 140 -15.59 -10.86 21.39
C ARG A 140 -16.46 -10.14 22.43
N TYR A 141 -17.77 -10.13 22.24
CA TYR A 141 -18.71 -9.47 23.16
C TYR A 141 -18.86 -10.21 24.50
N GLY A 142 -18.56 -11.52 24.55
CA GLY A 142 -18.61 -12.30 25.79
C GLY A 142 -17.36 -12.17 26.65
N LEU A 143 -16.25 -11.68 26.09
CA LEU A 143 -14.94 -11.61 26.74
C LEU A 143 -14.57 -10.21 27.23
N LEU A 144 -15.38 -9.19 26.92
CA LEU A 144 -15.19 -7.87 27.50
C LEU A 144 -15.53 -7.95 28.99
N PRO A 145 -14.59 -7.64 29.91
CA PRO A 145 -14.92 -7.56 31.32
C PRO A 145 -16.05 -6.55 31.45
N GLN A 146 -17.20 -6.99 32.00
CA GLN A 146 -18.24 -6.06 32.38
C GLN A 146 -17.59 -5.08 33.34
N GLN A 147 -17.38 -3.83 32.88
CA GLN A 147 -17.03 -2.77 33.79
C GLN A 147 -18.10 -2.81 34.89
N PRO A 148 -17.72 -3.00 36.17
CA PRO A 148 -18.69 -2.86 37.23
C PRO A 148 -19.25 -1.46 37.09
N ARG A 149 -20.53 -1.37 36.74
CA ARG A 149 -21.28 -0.11 36.81
C ARG A 149 -21.08 0.36 38.25
N SER A 150 -20.28 1.39 38.45
CA SER A 150 -20.28 2.12 39.71
C SER A 150 -21.72 2.59 39.90
N MET A 151 -22.43 1.93 40.82
CA MET A 151 -23.66 2.46 41.38
C MET A 151 -23.30 3.81 41.98
N GLN A 152 -23.56 4.89 41.24
CA GLN A 152 -23.67 6.20 41.83
C GLN A 152 -24.91 6.13 42.74
N GLU A 153 -24.66 6.10 44.04
CA GLU A 153 -25.69 6.45 45.01
C GLU A 153 -26.22 7.86 44.69
N PRO A 154 -27.54 8.11 44.80
CA PRO A 154 -28.09 9.43 44.65
C PRO A 154 -27.70 10.27 45.87
N GLY A 155 -26.56 10.95 45.79
CA GLY A 155 -26.18 11.99 46.74
C GLY A 155 -26.94 13.27 46.45
N ASP A 156 -27.68 13.75 47.46
CA ASP A 156 -28.47 14.98 47.46
C ASP A 156 -27.71 16.17 46.86
N THR A 157 -28.30 16.77 45.83
CA THR A 157 -27.77 17.96 45.16
C THR A 157 -28.20 19.20 45.95
N HIS A 158 -27.34 19.70 46.83
CA HIS A 158 -27.45 21.07 47.34
C HIS A 158 -26.88 22.01 46.26
N VAL A 159 -27.74 22.77 45.60
CA VAL A 159 -27.36 23.76 44.58
C VAL A 159 -26.90 25.02 45.32
N GLU A 160 -25.59 25.27 45.34
CA GLU A 160 -25.03 26.58 45.65
C GLU A 160 -24.43 27.16 44.37
N GLN A 161 -25.06 28.23 43.86
CA GLN A 161 -24.58 29.02 42.73
C GLN A 161 -23.31 29.75 43.15
N HIS A 162 -22.21 29.51 42.42
CA HIS A 162 -21.06 30.41 42.42
C HIS A 162 -20.56 30.64 41.00
N ASP A 163 -20.37 31.92 40.70
CA ASP A 163 -20.08 32.49 39.39
C ASP A 163 -18.74 32.07 38.78
N ALA A 164 -18.81 31.93 37.45
CA ALA A 164 -17.80 32.13 36.41
C ALA A 164 -16.30 32.16 36.77
N GLN A 165 -15.56 31.18 36.23
CA GLN A 165 -14.26 31.46 35.60
C GLN A 165 -13.97 30.47 34.46
N ALA A 166 -13.37 30.99 33.39
CA ALA A 166 -13.33 30.44 32.05
C ALA A 166 -12.07 29.60 31.73
N LEU A 167 -12.19 28.88 30.60
CA LEU A 167 -11.19 28.27 29.70
C LEU A 167 -10.95 26.75 29.83
N PRO A 168 -10.53 26.06 28.74
CA PRO A 168 -11.16 26.01 27.43
C PRO A 168 -11.50 24.56 27.01
N ALA A 169 -12.57 24.40 26.24
CA ALA A 169 -13.05 23.12 25.72
C ALA A 169 -12.08 22.52 24.68
N THR A 170 -11.69 21.28 24.94
CA THR A 170 -10.99 20.37 24.05
C THR A 170 -11.89 19.94 22.89
N TRP A 171 -11.25 19.75 21.73
CA TRP A 171 -11.84 19.50 20.43
C TRP A 171 -12.83 18.33 20.40
N SER A 172 -14.07 18.62 20.03
CA SER A 172 -14.95 17.68 19.33
C SER A 172 -15.28 18.28 17.98
N SER A 173 -14.70 17.73 16.91
CA SER A 173 -15.11 18.04 15.54
C SER A 173 -15.37 16.72 14.82
N VAL A 174 -16.61 16.28 14.90
CA VAL A 174 -17.24 15.50 13.84
C VAL A 174 -17.41 16.47 12.68
N ALA A 175 -16.71 16.24 11.57
CA ALA A 175 -16.96 16.97 10.33
C ALA A 175 -17.54 15.98 9.31
N GLU A 176 -18.86 15.91 9.30
CA GLU A 176 -19.61 15.71 8.07
C GLU A 176 -19.32 16.91 7.16
N LEU A 177 -18.81 16.66 5.95
CA LEU A 177 -18.81 17.66 4.88
C LEU A 177 -19.43 17.05 3.64
N SER A 178 -20.73 17.36 3.50
CA SER A 178 -21.46 17.33 2.25
C SER A 178 -21.37 18.72 1.61
N GLY A 179 -21.07 18.79 0.31
CA GLY A 179 -21.44 19.93 -0.53
C GLY A 179 -20.31 20.81 -1.07
N PRO A 180 -20.56 21.48 -2.21
CA PRO A 180 -19.67 21.48 -3.38
C PRO A 180 -18.84 22.76 -3.49
N THR A 181 -17.74 22.71 -4.26
CA THR A 181 -17.04 23.92 -4.68
C THR A 181 -16.58 23.79 -6.11
N ASP A 182 -17.26 24.53 -6.98
CA ASP A 182 -16.85 24.93 -8.31
C ASP A 182 -15.49 25.64 -8.27
N TRP A 183 -14.56 25.22 -9.13
CA TRP A 183 -13.43 26.03 -9.60
C TRP A 183 -13.08 25.61 -11.05
N PRO A 184 -12.58 26.54 -11.91
CA PRO A 184 -12.99 26.72 -13.31
C PRO A 184 -12.10 25.99 -14.34
N PRO A 185 -12.45 26.02 -15.65
CA PRO A 185 -11.74 25.23 -16.65
C PRO A 185 -10.42 25.91 -17.03
N SER A 186 -9.31 25.16 -16.93
CA SER A 186 -8.03 25.59 -17.48
C SER A 186 -7.87 25.02 -18.89
N SER A 187 -8.15 25.86 -19.88
CA SER A 187 -7.85 25.65 -21.28
C SER A 187 -6.56 26.39 -21.66
N ALA A 188 -5.50 25.64 -21.98
CA ALA A 188 -4.37 26.03 -22.85
C ALA A 188 -3.53 24.76 -23.09
N ARG A 189 -3.63 24.06 -24.23
CA ARG A 189 -3.05 24.36 -25.56
C ARG A 189 -1.54 24.68 -25.53
N ALA A 190 -0.72 23.64 -25.72
CA ALA A 190 0.58 23.68 -26.40
C ALA A 190 0.91 22.22 -26.81
N GLN A 191 0.70 21.87 -28.08
CA GLN A 191 1.67 21.87 -29.18
C GLN A 191 2.27 20.49 -29.42
N GLU A 192 1.80 19.87 -30.51
CA GLU A 192 2.45 18.76 -31.20
C GLU A 192 3.89 19.14 -31.57
N THR A 193 4.84 18.35 -31.09
CA THR A 193 6.16 18.23 -31.72
C THR A 193 6.34 16.78 -32.15
N THR A 194 6.07 16.55 -33.43
CA THR A 194 6.48 15.37 -34.20
C THR A 194 8.01 15.31 -34.25
N GLY A 195 8.62 14.57 -33.32
CA GLY A 195 10.03 14.20 -33.34
C GLY A 195 10.19 12.79 -33.90
N ARG A 196 10.54 12.70 -35.18
CA ARG A 196 10.86 11.46 -35.90
C ARG A 196 12.16 10.89 -35.33
N LEU A 197 12.09 9.74 -34.64
CA LEU A 197 13.29 9.00 -34.20
C LEU A 197 14.06 8.46 -35.43
N PRO A 198 15.40 8.52 -35.44
CA PRO A 198 16.19 7.90 -36.50
C PRO A 198 16.09 6.38 -36.39
N VAL A 199 15.74 5.73 -37.51
CA VAL A 199 15.83 4.28 -37.67
C VAL A 199 17.32 3.92 -37.73
N VAL A 200 17.81 3.30 -36.66
CA VAL A 200 19.17 2.73 -36.62
C VAL A 200 19.13 1.42 -37.40
N SER A 201 19.72 1.41 -38.59
CA SER A 201 19.80 0.22 -39.44
C SER A 201 20.67 -0.87 -38.79
N ALA A 202 20.26 -2.14 -38.93
CA ALA A 202 20.96 -3.30 -38.37
C ALA A 202 22.45 -3.40 -38.76
N GLU A 203 22.86 -2.75 -39.84
CA GLU A 203 24.26 -2.69 -40.29
C GLU A 203 25.15 -1.88 -39.33
N SER A 204 24.64 -0.85 -38.65
CA SER A 204 25.46 -0.03 -37.74
C SER A 204 25.74 -0.71 -36.39
N LEU A 205 24.93 -1.70 -36.00
CA LEU A 205 25.15 -2.53 -34.82
C LEU A 205 26.26 -3.58 -35.06
N ALA A 206 26.33 -4.14 -36.27
CA ALA A 206 27.35 -5.12 -36.63
C ALA A 206 28.77 -4.50 -36.74
N GLU A 207 28.87 -3.21 -37.07
CA GLU A 207 30.16 -2.50 -37.19
C GLU A 207 30.71 -2.06 -35.81
N ALA A 208 29.83 -1.82 -34.83
CA ALA A 208 30.21 -1.52 -33.45
C ALA A 208 30.83 -2.74 -32.74
N GLU A 209 30.31 -3.95 -32.97
CA GLU A 209 30.85 -5.19 -32.37
C GLU A 209 32.24 -5.58 -32.91
N ARG A 210 32.51 -5.30 -34.20
CA ARG A 210 33.82 -5.57 -34.81
C ARG A 210 34.93 -4.66 -34.29
N THR A 211 34.58 -3.48 -33.81
CA THR A 211 35.56 -2.51 -33.27
C THR A 211 35.95 -2.85 -31.83
N ALA A 212 35.03 -3.42 -31.05
CA ALA A 212 35.29 -3.83 -29.67
C ALA A 212 36.24 -5.04 -29.57
N THR A 213 36.15 -6.00 -30.49
CA THR A 213 37.01 -7.20 -30.49
C THR A 213 38.43 -6.93 -30.96
N ARG A 214 38.68 -5.85 -31.70
CA ARG A 214 40.03 -5.50 -32.20
C ARG A 214 40.92 -4.85 -31.13
N ASN A 215 40.33 -4.29 -30.06
CA ASN A 215 41.08 -3.63 -28.98
C ASN A 215 41.48 -4.58 -27.83
N LEU A 216 41.08 -5.85 -27.88
CA LEU A 216 41.46 -6.87 -26.88
C LEU A 216 42.69 -7.70 -27.28
N LEU A 217 43.28 -7.42 -28.45
CA LEU A 217 44.42 -8.18 -29.02
C LEU A 217 45.64 -7.29 -29.30
N LYS A 218 45.76 -6.15 -28.59
CA LYS A 218 46.99 -5.34 -28.55
C LYS A 218 47.48 -5.19 -27.13
#